data_AF-A0A934R0M8-F1
#
_entry.id   AF-A0A934R0M8-F1
#
_cell.length_a   1.000
_cell.length_b   1.000
_cell.length_c   1.000
_cell.angle_alpha   90.00
_cell.angle_beta   90.00
_cell.angle_gamma   90.00
#
_symmetry.space_group_name_H-M   'P 1'
#
loop_
_entity.id
_entity.type
_entity.pdbx_description
1 polymer ?
#
loop_
_entity_poly.entity_id
_entity_poly.type
_entity_poly.pdbx_seq_one_letter_code
_entity_poly.pdbx_strand_id
1 'polypeptide(L)'
;MSDLDRIKNRLRRFAEHDAGGTSPLYEHLAAEAAADDEVAGLLAAADSEDAQPTLLLAAAHRLVQADPIHPLSRYYPSLGGFDGVDSQTWPLFREFLLERSDRVRELVSTRFTQTNEVRRATVLYPAIAMVAKQAKGPKGAVGLLEVGCSAGLLLGLASYGFHYQCDGGEQLAAGPTRTPVGLHCALELSEGATLPKLPKKLTVGAKVGLDRAPVDAADEDELAWLEACVWADQPDRIRLLRTAAAAQRKDPPELVAGDAVTGLAEAAARVPEELPLVVFTSWLLAYLPAEKRTEFVDALRGLAADRPLWWVTAEPYESALAHVLPGRDELAYSRTSQAALGVATWDGGTVQAQALALASSHGQRMTWLAG
;
A
#
# COMPACT_ATOMS: atom_id res chain seq x y z
N MET A 1 -22.07 1.22 -24.24
CA MET A 1 -20.75 1.83 -24.04
C MET A 1 -19.72 0.78 -24.36
N SER A 2 -18.88 1.01 -25.36
CA SER A 2 -17.82 0.05 -25.76
C SER A 2 -16.79 -0.11 -24.63
N ASP A 3 -15.96 -1.15 -24.68
CA ASP A 3 -14.87 -1.32 -23.72
C ASP A 3 -13.85 -0.19 -23.80
N LEU A 4 -13.60 0.32 -25.02
CA LEU A 4 -12.77 1.50 -25.24
C LEU A 4 -13.37 2.76 -24.58
N ASP A 5 -14.68 2.98 -24.70
CA ASP A 5 -15.35 4.11 -24.03
C ASP A 5 -15.21 4.03 -22.50
N ARG A 6 -15.26 2.81 -21.93
CA ARG A 6 -15.05 2.59 -20.49
C ARG A 6 -13.62 2.96 -20.09
N ILE A 7 -12.62 2.52 -20.85
CA ILE A 7 -11.20 2.84 -20.63
C ILE A 7 -10.98 4.35 -20.69
N LYS A 8 -11.46 5.01 -21.76
CA LYS A 8 -11.35 6.47 -21.93
C LYS A 8 -12.02 7.23 -20.79
N ASN A 9 -13.17 6.75 -20.30
CA ASN A 9 -13.83 7.35 -19.14
C ASN A 9 -13.03 7.17 -17.84
N ARG A 10 -12.37 6.02 -17.63
CA ARG A 10 -11.47 5.81 -16.48
C ARG A 10 -10.27 6.75 -16.54
N LEU A 11 -9.61 6.87 -17.71
CA LEU A 11 -8.49 7.78 -17.93
C LEU A 11 -8.87 9.24 -17.62
N ARG A 12 -10.01 9.70 -18.13
CA ARG A 12 -10.51 11.06 -17.86
C ARG A 12 -10.76 11.29 -16.37
N ARG A 13 -11.46 10.37 -15.71
CA ARG A 13 -11.73 10.47 -14.27
C ARG A 13 -10.45 10.48 -13.44
N PHE A 14 -9.47 9.65 -13.80
CA PHE A 14 -8.17 9.65 -13.13
C PHE A 14 -7.44 10.97 -13.31
N ALA A 15 -7.41 11.52 -14.52
CA ALA A 15 -6.83 12.84 -14.78
C ALA A 15 -7.48 13.93 -13.90
N GLU A 16 -8.82 13.96 -13.86
CA GLU A 16 -9.59 14.99 -13.16
C GLU A 16 -9.57 14.87 -11.62
N HIS A 17 -9.58 13.64 -11.09
CA HIS A 17 -9.85 13.41 -9.66
C HIS A 17 -8.69 12.80 -8.89
N ASP A 18 -7.84 11.99 -9.54
CA ASP A 18 -6.74 11.29 -8.86
C ASP A 18 -5.41 12.03 -9.08
N ALA A 19 -5.06 12.32 -10.33
CA ALA A 19 -3.84 13.03 -10.68
C ALA A 19 -4.00 14.56 -10.59
N GLY A 20 -5.22 15.07 -10.78
CA GLY A 20 -5.56 16.49 -10.75
C GLY A 20 -5.01 17.21 -9.53
N GLY A 21 -4.15 18.20 -9.75
CA GLY A 21 -3.54 18.98 -8.66
C GLY A 21 -2.51 18.22 -7.81
N THR A 22 -2.20 16.96 -8.13
CA THR A 22 -1.23 16.12 -7.43
C THR A 22 -0.01 15.78 -8.29
N SER A 23 -0.21 15.43 -9.56
CA SER A 23 0.84 15.11 -10.52
C SER A 23 0.51 15.75 -11.86
N PRO A 24 1.13 16.91 -12.18
CA PRO A 24 0.90 17.59 -13.45
C PRO A 24 1.21 16.70 -14.67
N LEU A 25 2.25 15.86 -14.57
CA LEU A 25 2.61 14.93 -15.63
C LEU A 25 1.51 13.90 -15.87
N TYR A 26 1.08 13.18 -14.83
CA TYR A 26 0.11 12.10 -15.01
C TYR A 26 -1.30 12.63 -15.29
N GLU A 27 -1.65 13.82 -14.79
CA GLU A 27 -2.86 14.53 -15.17
C GLU A 27 -2.88 14.78 -16.67
N HIS A 28 -1.82 15.39 -17.21
CA HIS A 28 -1.71 15.68 -18.63
C HIS A 28 -1.72 14.41 -19.49
N LEU A 29 -0.89 13.43 -19.18
CA LEU A 29 -0.77 12.20 -19.96
C LEU A 29 -2.08 11.39 -19.97
N ALA A 30 -2.78 11.30 -18.84
CA ALA A 30 -4.05 10.58 -18.78
C ALA A 30 -5.19 11.32 -19.48
N ALA A 31 -5.22 12.66 -19.42
CA ALA A 31 -6.22 13.46 -20.13
C ALA A 31 -6.09 13.31 -21.65
N GLU A 32 -4.86 13.41 -22.17
CA GLU A 32 -4.58 13.24 -23.60
C GLU A 32 -4.82 11.79 -24.07
N ALA A 33 -4.40 10.80 -23.27
CA ALA A 33 -4.70 9.40 -23.55
C ALA A 33 -6.21 9.10 -23.57
N ALA A 34 -7.02 9.81 -22.76
CA ALA A 34 -8.48 9.67 -22.79
C ALA A 34 -9.11 10.22 -24.08
N ALA A 35 -8.40 11.06 -24.84
CA ALA A 35 -8.84 11.63 -26.11
C ALA A 35 -8.33 10.85 -27.33
N ASP A 36 -7.32 9.98 -27.16
CA ASP A 36 -6.68 9.22 -28.24
C ASP A 36 -7.06 7.73 -28.21
N ASP A 37 -7.77 7.27 -29.25
CA ASP A 37 -8.27 5.89 -29.35
C ASP A 37 -7.15 4.85 -29.48
N GLU A 38 -6.01 5.20 -30.10
CA GLU A 38 -4.90 4.27 -30.30
C GLU A 38 -4.18 4.01 -28.98
N VAL A 39 -3.89 5.08 -28.23
CA VAL A 39 -3.23 4.98 -26.92
C VAL A 39 -4.16 4.37 -25.87
N ALA A 40 -5.41 4.81 -25.78
CA ALA A 40 -6.40 4.19 -24.89
C ALA A 40 -6.61 2.70 -25.24
N GLY A 41 -6.60 2.36 -26.53
CA GLY A 41 -6.74 0.99 -27.03
C GLY A 41 -5.58 0.05 -26.65
N LEU A 42 -4.45 0.56 -26.16
CA LEU A 42 -3.38 -0.28 -25.60
C LEU A 42 -3.84 -1.00 -24.34
N LEU A 43 -4.61 -0.33 -23.47
CA LEU A 43 -5.15 -0.90 -22.22
C LEU A 43 -6.18 -2.00 -22.45
N ALA A 44 -6.74 -2.13 -23.66
CA ALA A 44 -7.69 -3.20 -23.98
C ALA A 44 -7.04 -4.61 -23.97
N ALA A 45 -5.72 -4.70 -23.89
CA ALA A 45 -5.00 -5.97 -23.71
C ALA A 45 -4.99 -6.47 -22.25
N ALA A 46 -5.33 -5.60 -21.27
CA ALA A 46 -5.49 -6.00 -19.88
C ALA A 46 -6.86 -6.63 -19.64
N ASP A 47 -6.99 -7.42 -18.57
CA ASP A 47 -8.30 -7.84 -18.07
C ASP A 47 -9.17 -6.60 -17.77
N SER A 48 -10.47 -6.69 -18.01
CA SER A 48 -11.36 -5.51 -17.98
C SER A 48 -11.41 -4.79 -16.61
N GLU A 49 -11.10 -5.49 -15.52
CA GLU A 49 -11.00 -4.92 -14.17
C GLU A 49 -9.65 -4.23 -13.94
N ASP A 50 -8.59 -4.72 -14.57
CA ASP A 50 -7.20 -4.24 -14.44
C ASP A 50 -6.83 -3.18 -15.47
N ALA A 51 -7.66 -2.95 -16.50
CA ALA A 51 -7.53 -1.87 -17.47
C ALA A 51 -7.70 -0.48 -16.82
N GLN A 52 -6.69 -0.07 -16.06
CA GLN A 52 -6.65 1.13 -15.23
C GLN A 52 -5.61 2.13 -15.76
N PRO A 53 -5.85 3.45 -15.58
CA PRO A 53 -4.91 4.50 -15.97
C PRO A 53 -3.51 4.31 -15.40
N THR A 54 -3.42 3.89 -14.14
CA THR A 54 -2.13 3.65 -13.46
C THR A 54 -1.33 2.53 -14.10
N LEU A 55 -1.96 1.53 -14.71
CA LEU A 55 -1.28 0.43 -15.39
C LEU A 55 -0.62 0.90 -16.69
N LEU A 56 -1.31 1.73 -17.49
CA LEU A 56 -0.73 2.33 -18.69
C LEU A 56 0.46 3.22 -18.34
N LEU A 57 0.31 4.06 -17.30
CA LEU A 57 1.35 4.97 -16.85
C LEU A 57 2.55 4.22 -16.26
N ALA A 58 2.33 3.12 -15.53
CA ALA A 58 3.40 2.25 -15.05
C ALA A 58 4.11 1.53 -16.21
N ALA A 59 3.38 1.03 -17.20
CA ALA A 59 3.97 0.44 -18.41
C ALA A 59 4.85 1.46 -19.15
N ALA A 60 4.35 2.68 -19.35
CA ALA A 60 5.12 3.77 -19.94
C ALA A 60 6.39 4.08 -19.13
N HIS A 61 6.25 4.24 -17.80
CA HIS A 61 7.36 4.52 -16.91
C HIS A 61 8.44 3.43 -16.96
N ARG A 62 8.05 2.14 -16.93
CA ARG A 62 8.97 1.01 -17.03
C ARG A 62 9.75 1.01 -18.35
N LEU A 63 9.11 1.41 -19.45
CA LEU A 63 9.75 1.51 -20.75
C LEU A 63 10.70 2.70 -20.85
N VAL A 64 10.34 3.87 -20.29
CA VAL A 64 11.25 5.02 -20.22
C VAL A 64 12.45 4.72 -19.33
N GLN A 65 12.25 4.01 -18.21
CA GLN A 65 13.34 3.52 -17.35
C GLN A 65 14.31 2.61 -18.12
N ALA A 66 13.83 1.80 -19.06
CA ALA A 66 14.65 0.94 -19.90
C ALA A 66 15.38 1.68 -21.04
N ASP A 67 14.99 2.92 -21.32
CA ASP A 67 15.54 3.76 -22.40
C ASP A 67 15.92 5.16 -21.86
N PRO A 68 16.91 5.26 -20.96
CA PRO A 68 17.18 6.48 -20.19
C PRO A 68 17.65 7.67 -21.04
N ILE A 69 18.10 7.43 -22.27
CA ILE A 69 18.56 8.47 -23.20
C ILE A 69 17.43 9.07 -24.05
N HIS A 70 16.23 8.48 -24.03
CA HIS A 70 15.09 9.00 -24.77
C HIS A 70 14.65 10.38 -24.25
N PRO A 71 14.30 11.37 -25.09
CA PRO A 71 13.88 12.70 -24.64
C PRO A 71 12.76 12.72 -23.61
N LEU A 72 11.88 11.72 -23.63
CA LEU A 72 10.79 11.57 -22.67
C LEU A 72 11.27 11.44 -21.20
N SER A 73 12.48 10.93 -20.95
CA SER A 73 13.04 10.81 -19.59
C SER A 73 13.20 12.17 -18.89
N ARG A 74 13.33 13.26 -19.66
CA ARG A 74 13.44 14.64 -19.15
C ARG A 74 12.19 15.11 -18.41
N TYR A 75 11.02 14.50 -18.69
CA TYR A 75 9.74 14.79 -18.02
C TYR A 75 9.49 13.90 -16.80
N TYR A 76 10.38 12.95 -16.47
CA TYR A 76 10.20 12.00 -15.37
C TYR A 76 11.16 12.33 -14.20
N PRO A 77 10.71 13.03 -13.14
CA PRO A 77 11.58 13.42 -12.02
C PRO A 77 12.26 12.24 -11.32
N SER A 78 11.56 11.12 -11.21
CA SER A 78 12.07 9.83 -10.74
C SER A 78 13.29 9.29 -11.51
N LEU A 79 13.47 9.71 -12.76
CA LEU A 79 14.57 9.33 -13.64
C LEU A 79 15.58 10.47 -13.84
N GLY A 80 15.50 11.54 -13.03
CA GLY A 80 16.37 12.71 -13.12
C GLY A 80 15.91 13.78 -14.11
N GLY A 81 14.68 13.68 -14.60
CA GLY A 81 14.04 14.72 -15.39
C GLY A 81 13.68 15.97 -14.57
N PHE A 82 13.65 17.13 -15.22
CA PHE A 82 13.29 18.41 -14.61
C PHE A 82 12.35 19.26 -15.48
N ASP A 83 12.00 18.76 -16.68
CA ASP A 83 11.13 19.47 -17.59
C ASP A 83 9.69 19.38 -17.06
N GLY A 84 9.01 20.52 -17.01
CA GLY A 84 7.57 20.56 -16.78
C GLY A 84 6.79 20.17 -18.03
N VAL A 85 5.50 19.87 -17.86
CA VAL A 85 4.59 19.61 -18.99
C VAL A 85 4.60 20.79 -19.96
N ASP A 86 4.77 20.50 -21.24
CA ASP A 86 4.79 21.45 -22.34
C ASP A 86 4.13 20.87 -23.61
N SER A 87 4.22 21.59 -24.74
CA SER A 87 3.61 21.16 -26.00
C SER A 87 4.26 19.94 -26.64
N GLN A 88 5.45 19.52 -26.18
CA GLN A 88 6.16 18.34 -26.69
C GLN A 88 5.89 17.09 -25.84
N THR A 89 5.42 17.25 -24.59
CA THR A 89 5.18 16.13 -23.67
C THR A 89 4.27 15.05 -24.28
N TRP A 90 3.08 15.43 -24.75
CA TRP A 90 2.15 14.46 -25.34
C TRP A 90 2.63 13.86 -26.67
N PRO A 91 3.07 14.64 -27.69
CA PRO A 91 3.58 14.07 -28.93
C PRO A 91 4.68 13.03 -28.71
N LEU A 92 5.67 13.34 -27.85
CA LEU A 92 6.75 12.41 -27.50
C LEU A 92 6.25 11.15 -26.79
N PHE A 93 5.34 11.30 -25.83
CA PHE A 93 4.76 10.17 -25.11
C PHE A 93 3.96 9.25 -26.03
N ARG A 94 3.10 9.84 -26.87
CA ARG A 94 2.26 9.12 -27.82
C ARG A 94 3.12 8.33 -28.82
N GLU A 95 4.08 8.99 -29.46
CA GLU A 95 5.01 8.34 -30.40
C GLU A 95 5.75 7.19 -29.71
N PHE A 96 6.33 7.45 -28.54
CA PHE A 96 7.07 6.46 -27.77
C PHE A 96 6.26 5.19 -27.47
N LEU A 97 4.99 5.34 -27.04
CA LEU A 97 4.11 4.20 -26.74
C LEU A 97 3.67 3.45 -28.00
N LEU A 98 3.32 4.15 -29.08
CA LEU A 98 2.83 3.50 -30.29
C LEU A 98 3.94 2.75 -31.03
N GLU A 99 5.16 3.31 -31.07
CA GLU A 99 6.36 2.60 -31.56
C GLU A 99 6.66 1.32 -30.77
N ARG A 100 6.26 1.28 -29.49
CA ARG A 100 6.50 0.15 -28.57
C ARG A 100 5.20 -0.58 -28.22
N SER A 101 4.17 -0.47 -29.07
CA SER A 101 2.80 -0.92 -28.76
C SER A 101 2.72 -2.40 -28.36
N ASP A 102 3.46 -3.30 -29.04
CA ASP A 102 3.52 -4.72 -28.67
C ASP A 102 4.04 -4.93 -27.25
N ARG A 103 5.09 -4.20 -26.86
CA ARG A 103 5.66 -4.29 -25.51
C ARG A 103 4.73 -3.67 -24.47
N VAL A 104 4.02 -2.60 -24.81
CA VAL A 104 2.99 -2.04 -23.92
C VAL A 104 1.88 -3.07 -23.69
N ARG A 105 1.36 -3.70 -24.76
CA ARG A 105 0.32 -4.74 -24.67
C ARG A 105 0.78 -5.93 -23.84
N GLU A 106 2.02 -6.38 -24.02
CA GLU A 106 2.61 -7.43 -23.19
C GLU A 106 2.60 -7.04 -21.71
N LEU A 107 3.10 -5.85 -21.37
CA LEU A 107 3.15 -5.37 -19.98
C LEU A 107 1.75 -5.27 -19.37
N VAL A 108 0.80 -4.62 -20.04
CA VAL A 108 -0.55 -4.45 -19.47
C VAL A 108 -1.36 -5.74 -19.39
N SER A 109 -1.02 -6.76 -20.20
CA SER A 109 -1.66 -8.08 -20.14
C SER A 109 -1.07 -9.03 -19.09
N THR A 110 0.15 -8.76 -18.62
CA THR A 110 0.89 -9.67 -17.72
C THR A 110 1.18 -9.08 -16.35
N ARG A 111 1.06 -7.76 -16.20
CA ARG A 111 1.36 -7.04 -14.97
C ARG A 111 0.12 -6.36 -14.39
N PHE A 112 0.20 -6.11 -13.08
CA PHE A 112 -0.80 -5.35 -12.33
C PHE A 112 -0.13 -4.13 -11.68
N THR A 113 -0.88 -3.05 -11.52
CA THR A 113 -0.42 -1.93 -10.69
C THR A 113 -0.29 -2.39 -9.24
N GLN A 114 0.91 -2.31 -8.70
CA GLN A 114 1.24 -2.76 -7.35
C GLN A 114 1.75 -1.57 -6.52
N THR A 115 0.92 -1.06 -5.60
CA THR A 115 1.32 0.05 -4.73
C THR A 115 1.90 -0.47 -3.41
N ASN A 116 3.22 -0.60 -3.32
CA ASN A 116 3.88 -0.99 -2.08
C ASN A 116 4.33 0.25 -1.27
N GLU A 117 3.41 0.86 -0.53
CA GLU A 117 3.68 2.11 0.21
C GLU A 117 4.37 1.91 1.56
N VAL A 118 5.71 2.02 1.58
CA VAL A 118 6.54 1.86 2.78
C VAL A 118 6.13 2.80 3.92
N ARG A 119 5.70 4.03 3.62
CA ARG A 119 5.33 4.99 4.67
C ARG A 119 4.14 4.56 5.50
N ARG A 120 3.25 3.66 5.02
CA ARG A 120 2.13 3.15 5.83
C ARG A 120 2.60 2.43 7.09
N ALA A 121 3.87 2.01 7.17
CA ALA A 121 4.47 1.50 8.39
C ALA A 121 4.42 2.51 9.55
N THR A 122 4.43 3.83 9.30
CA THR A 122 4.28 4.85 10.36
C THR A 122 2.92 4.76 11.06
N VAL A 123 1.87 4.39 10.31
CA VAL A 123 0.51 4.26 10.82
C VAL A 123 0.33 2.91 11.52
N LEU A 124 0.91 1.85 10.97
CA LEU A 124 0.77 0.48 11.49
C LEU A 124 1.63 0.23 12.74
N TYR A 125 2.82 0.82 12.83
CA TYR A 125 3.77 0.53 13.90
C TYR A 125 3.22 0.76 15.32
N PRO A 126 2.53 1.88 15.64
CA PRO A 126 1.94 2.09 16.96
C PRO A 126 0.95 0.98 17.36
N ALA A 127 0.08 0.56 16.44
CA ALA A 127 -0.92 -0.47 16.69
C ALA A 127 -0.28 -1.86 16.85
N ILE A 128 0.65 -2.25 15.97
CA ILE A 128 1.34 -3.54 16.05
C ILE A 128 2.20 -3.61 17.31
N ALA A 129 2.87 -2.52 17.69
CA ALA A 129 3.62 -2.44 18.94
C ALA A 129 2.73 -2.58 20.18
N MET A 130 1.55 -1.96 20.16
CA MET A 130 0.55 -2.09 21.22
C MET A 130 0.07 -3.55 21.35
N VAL A 131 -0.28 -4.17 20.22
CA VAL A 131 -0.71 -5.58 20.14
C VAL A 131 0.39 -6.53 20.63
N ALA A 132 1.63 -6.35 20.17
CA ALA A 132 2.74 -7.22 20.57
C ALA A 132 2.97 -7.21 22.08
N LYS A 133 2.77 -6.06 22.72
CA LYS A 133 2.82 -5.94 24.19
C LYS A 133 1.67 -6.70 24.88
N GLN A 134 0.46 -6.65 24.32
CA GLN A 134 -0.71 -7.34 24.86
C GLN A 134 -0.60 -8.85 24.69
N ALA A 135 -0.09 -9.31 23.55
CA ALA A 135 -0.03 -10.70 23.16
C ALA A 135 0.96 -11.55 23.98
N LYS A 136 1.96 -10.92 24.62
CA LYS A 136 2.92 -11.56 25.55
C LYS A 136 3.56 -12.86 25.00
N GLY A 137 3.89 -12.89 23.72
CA GLY A 137 4.51 -14.06 23.11
C GLY A 137 5.89 -14.40 23.69
N PRO A 138 6.47 -15.55 23.33
CA PRO A 138 7.78 -15.99 23.80
C PRO A 138 8.85 -14.91 23.59
N LYS A 139 9.55 -14.49 24.66
CA LYS A 139 10.52 -13.39 24.65
C LYS A 139 9.96 -12.05 24.12
N GLY A 140 8.64 -11.86 24.18
CA GLY A 140 7.93 -10.70 23.64
C GLY A 140 7.85 -10.67 22.11
N ALA A 141 8.04 -11.81 21.44
CA ALA A 141 7.94 -11.92 19.99
C ALA A 141 6.50 -12.14 19.52
N VAL A 142 6.18 -11.64 18.33
CA VAL A 142 4.96 -11.95 17.58
C VAL A 142 5.31 -12.45 16.18
N GLY A 143 4.41 -13.20 15.57
CA GLY A 143 4.45 -13.51 14.14
C GLY A 143 3.59 -12.51 13.38
N LEU A 144 4.11 -11.96 12.29
CA LEU A 144 3.39 -11.03 11.43
C LEU A 144 2.91 -11.75 10.17
N LEU A 145 1.64 -11.54 9.81
CA LEU A 145 1.05 -11.92 8.53
C LEU A 145 0.46 -10.68 7.86
N GLU A 146 1.08 -10.22 6.77
CA GLU A 146 0.53 -9.16 5.92
C GLU A 146 -0.34 -9.78 4.84
N VAL A 147 -1.61 -9.36 4.72
CA VAL A 147 -2.48 -9.80 3.61
C VAL A 147 -2.59 -8.66 2.61
N GLY A 148 -2.42 -8.96 1.32
CA GLY A 148 -2.27 -7.97 0.25
C GLY A 148 -0.90 -7.31 0.26
N CYS A 149 0.14 -8.10 0.53
CA CYS A 149 1.45 -7.59 0.90
C CYS A 149 2.27 -7.05 -0.29
N SER A 150 1.90 -7.34 -1.53
CA SER A 150 2.72 -7.09 -2.71
C SER A 150 4.12 -7.68 -2.55
N ALA A 151 5.16 -6.87 -2.29
CA ALA A 151 6.51 -7.32 -2.00
C ALA A 151 6.83 -7.47 -0.49
N GLY A 152 5.84 -7.30 0.39
CA GLY A 152 5.99 -7.47 1.83
C GLY A 152 6.88 -6.42 2.49
N LEU A 153 7.03 -5.22 1.91
CA LEU A 153 7.90 -4.18 2.49
C LEU A 153 7.40 -3.68 3.85
N LEU A 154 6.10 -3.83 4.20
CA LEU A 154 5.61 -3.45 5.52
C LEU A 154 5.99 -4.49 6.59
N LEU A 155 6.19 -5.76 6.23
CA LEU A 155 6.72 -6.79 7.15
C LEU A 155 8.11 -6.44 7.71
N GLY A 156 8.86 -5.54 7.05
CA GLY A 156 10.14 -5.01 7.51
C GLY A 156 10.05 -3.98 8.65
N LEU A 157 8.84 -3.59 9.09
CA LEU A 157 8.63 -2.46 10.02
C LEU A 157 9.41 -2.52 11.34
N ALA A 158 9.77 -3.71 11.83
CA ALA A 158 10.58 -3.85 13.04
C ALA A 158 12.03 -3.33 12.86
N SER A 159 12.48 -3.19 11.62
CA SER A 159 13.80 -2.68 11.24
C SER A 159 13.79 -1.19 10.84
N TYR A 160 12.62 -0.54 10.79
CA TYR A 160 12.48 0.84 10.33
C TYR A 160 12.51 1.83 11.50
N GLY A 161 13.03 3.04 11.23
CA GLY A 161 13.07 4.13 12.19
C GLY A 161 11.90 5.08 11.92
N PHE A 162 11.22 5.50 12.97
CA PHE A 162 10.02 6.34 12.86
C PHE A 162 10.21 7.65 13.61
N HIS A 163 9.83 8.75 12.97
CA HIS A 163 9.83 10.08 13.54
C HIS A 163 8.42 10.68 13.40
N TYR A 164 7.77 10.93 14.54
CA TYR A 164 6.45 11.53 14.59
C TYR A 164 6.58 12.99 15.01
N GLN A 165 6.19 13.90 14.12
CA GLN A 165 6.13 15.32 14.40
C GLN A 165 4.75 15.65 14.97
N CYS A 166 4.71 16.05 16.23
CA CYS A 166 3.48 16.38 16.95
C CYS A 166 3.19 17.89 16.90
N ASP A 167 1.95 18.25 17.19
CA ASP A 167 1.57 19.64 17.42
C ASP A 167 2.39 20.27 18.55
N GLY A 168 2.69 21.56 18.44
CA GLY A 168 3.56 22.26 19.38
C GLY A 168 5.06 21.95 19.23
N GLY A 169 5.45 21.17 18.22
CA GLY A 169 6.85 20.92 17.85
C GLY A 169 7.53 19.78 18.59
N GLU A 170 6.81 19.03 19.43
CA GLU A 170 7.30 17.79 20.04
C GLU A 170 7.61 16.74 18.95
N GLN A 171 8.69 15.97 19.15
CA GLN A 171 9.07 14.89 18.24
C GLN A 171 9.19 13.58 19.01
N LEU A 172 8.46 12.57 18.56
CA LEU A 172 8.59 11.20 19.08
C LEU A 172 9.42 10.36 18.12
N ALA A 173 10.26 9.50 18.67
CA ALA A 173 11.06 8.54 17.91
C ALA A 173 10.73 7.11 18.31
N ALA A 174 10.62 6.22 17.32
CA ALA A 174 10.35 4.81 17.52
C ALA A 174 11.21 3.92 16.60
N GLY A 175 11.28 2.64 16.93
CA GLY A 175 12.12 1.69 16.20
C GLY A 175 13.63 1.89 16.40
N PRO A 176 14.47 1.13 15.67
CA PRO A 176 15.92 1.26 15.71
C PRO A 176 16.39 2.65 15.25
N THR A 177 17.36 3.21 15.97
CA THR A 177 17.95 4.52 15.65
C THR A 177 18.98 4.50 14.53
N ARG A 178 19.59 3.34 14.26
CA ARG A 178 20.57 3.13 13.19
C ARG A 178 19.97 2.20 12.14
N THR A 179 19.25 2.78 11.20
CA THR A 179 18.58 2.05 10.13
C THR A 179 18.61 2.89 8.85
N PRO A 180 18.75 2.26 7.67
CA PRO A 180 18.67 2.98 6.40
C PRO A 180 17.26 3.49 6.11
N VAL A 181 16.21 2.87 6.66
CA VAL A 181 14.81 3.25 6.41
C VAL A 181 14.31 4.16 7.53
N GLY A 182 14.40 5.47 7.33
CA GLY A 182 13.81 6.48 8.20
C GLY A 182 12.49 7.01 7.62
N LEU A 183 11.42 6.95 8.42
CA LEU A 183 10.07 7.37 8.03
C LEU A 183 9.58 8.49 8.93
N HIS A 184 8.82 9.41 8.33
CA HIS A 184 8.26 10.58 9.00
C HIS A 184 6.74 10.58 8.88
N CYS A 185 6.07 10.98 9.96
CA CYS A 185 4.62 11.15 10.02
C CYS A 185 4.28 12.37 10.87
N ALA A 186 3.39 13.24 10.39
CA ALA A 186 2.73 14.20 11.26
C ALA A 186 1.72 13.45 12.14
N LEU A 187 1.75 13.70 13.44
CA LEU A 187 0.90 13.05 14.44
C LEU A 187 0.12 14.11 15.19
N GLU A 188 -1.17 14.18 14.91
CA GLU A 188 -2.11 15.03 15.63
C GLU A 188 -2.83 14.20 16.70
N LEU A 189 -3.37 14.87 17.72
CA LEU A 189 -4.23 14.25 18.74
C LEU A 189 -5.66 14.77 18.59
N SER A 190 -6.63 13.87 18.59
CA SER A 190 -8.02 14.29 18.80
C SER A 190 -8.21 14.85 20.20
N GLU A 191 -9.30 15.58 20.42
CA GLU A 191 -9.67 16.05 21.75
C GLU A 191 -9.73 14.87 22.74
N GLY A 192 -9.07 15.02 23.90
CA GLY A 192 -9.00 14.00 24.94
C GLY A 192 -8.04 12.83 24.67
N ALA A 193 -7.38 12.77 23.50
CA ALA A 193 -6.41 11.73 23.20
C ALA A 193 -5.08 11.95 23.94
N THR A 194 -4.34 10.85 24.14
CA THR A 194 -2.98 10.88 24.67
C THR A 194 -2.04 10.25 23.64
N LEU A 195 -0.77 10.69 23.65
CA LEU A 195 0.22 10.18 22.70
C LEU A 195 0.35 8.65 22.80
N PRO A 196 0.42 7.94 21.65
CA PRO A 196 0.62 6.50 21.66
C PRO A 196 1.97 6.14 22.30
N LYS A 197 2.02 4.98 22.95
CA LYS A 197 3.29 4.43 23.47
C LYS A 197 4.06 3.81 22.31
N LEU A 198 5.20 4.41 21.98
CA LEU A 198 6.03 4.00 20.84
C LEU A 198 7.34 3.37 21.33
N PRO A 199 7.49 2.03 21.28
CA PRO A 199 8.72 1.40 21.73
C PRO A 199 9.84 1.57 20.70
N LYS A 200 11.09 1.52 21.18
CA LYS A 200 12.29 1.49 20.35
C LYS A 200 12.59 0.11 19.73
N LYS A 201 11.90 -0.93 20.20
CA LYS A 201 12.09 -2.31 19.75
C LYS A 201 10.76 -3.02 19.65
N LEU A 202 10.53 -3.64 18.50
CA LEU A 202 9.51 -4.66 18.28
C LEU A 202 10.24 -5.96 17.94
N THR A 203 9.91 -7.06 18.62
CA THR A 203 10.49 -8.37 18.33
C THR A 203 9.53 -9.12 17.42
N VAL A 204 9.96 -9.42 16.20
CA VAL A 204 9.19 -10.21 15.23
C VAL A 204 9.90 -11.55 15.04
N GLY A 205 9.20 -12.65 15.31
CA GLY A 205 9.74 -14.01 15.23
C GLY A 205 9.51 -14.68 13.87
N ALA A 206 8.50 -14.23 13.12
CA ALA A 206 8.18 -14.71 11.78
C ALA A 206 7.50 -13.59 10.98
N LYS A 207 7.72 -13.58 9.66
CA LYS A 207 7.14 -12.62 8.72
C LYS A 207 6.62 -13.38 7.52
N VAL A 208 5.31 -13.35 7.32
CA VAL A 208 4.64 -14.00 6.21
C VAL A 208 3.85 -12.95 5.45
N GLY A 209 3.97 -12.92 4.14
CA GLY A 209 3.15 -12.10 3.25
C GLY A 209 2.25 -12.99 2.40
N LEU A 210 0.95 -12.69 2.38
CA LEU A 210 -0.02 -13.32 1.50
C LEU A 210 -0.44 -12.30 0.44
N ASP A 211 -0.29 -12.65 -0.84
CA ASP A 211 -0.75 -11.81 -1.95
C ASP A 211 -1.18 -12.69 -3.13
N ARG A 212 -2.07 -12.18 -4.00
CA ARG A 212 -2.47 -12.89 -5.23
C ARG A 212 -1.29 -13.05 -6.18
N ALA A 213 -0.41 -12.05 -6.23
CA ALA A 213 0.76 -12.02 -7.10
C ALA A 213 1.93 -11.36 -6.34
N PRO A 214 2.53 -12.08 -5.36
CA PRO A 214 3.60 -11.54 -4.55
C PRO A 214 4.80 -11.19 -5.43
N VAL A 215 5.49 -10.11 -5.08
CA VAL A 215 6.60 -9.57 -5.87
C VAL A 215 7.91 -9.78 -5.13
N ASP A 216 8.89 -10.41 -5.77
CA ASP A 216 10.22 -10.56 -5.18
C ASP A 216 11.04 -9.27 -5.38
N ALA A 217 11.17 -8.45 -4.33
CA ALA A 217 11.96 -7.22 -4.37
C ALA A 217 13.49 -7.47 -4.47
N ALA A 218 13.96 -8.72 -4.37
CA ALA A 218 15.33 -9.08 -4.66
C ALA A 218 15.61 -9.20 -6.18
N ASP A 219 14.59 -9.51 -6.97
CA ASP A 219 14.66 -9.49 -8.43
C ASP A 219 14.66 -8.05 -8.96
N GLU A 220 15.58 -7.75 -9.86
CA GLU A 220 15.79 -6.38 -10.36
C GLU A 220 14.69 -5.92 -11.31
N ASP A 221 14.12 -6.83 -12.10
CA ASP A 221 13.03 -6.52 -13.03
C ASP A 221 11.70 -6.34 -12.29
N GLU A 222 11.43 -7.17 -11.28
CA GLU A 222 10.30 -7.02 -10.37
C GLU A 222 10.39 -5.72 -9.57
N LEU A 223 11.58 -5.39 -9.04
CA LEU A 223 11.79 -4.12 -8.36
C LEU A 223 11.59 -2.93 -9.30
N ALA A 224 12.08 -2.99 -10.55
CA ALA A 224 11.85 -1.96 -11.55
C ALA A 224 10.36 -1.79 -11.87
N TRP A 225 9.58 -2.88 -11.90
CA TRP A 225 8.12 -2.78 -12.05
C TRP A 225 7.45 -2.09 -10.86
N LEU A 226 7.84 -2.42 -9.62
CA LEU A 226 7.34 -1.74 -8.42
C LEU A 226 7.65 -0.24 -8.41
N GLU A 227 8.85 0.13 -8.86
CA GLU A 227 9.25 1.53 -9.03
C GLU A 227 8.39 2.24 -10.08
N ALA A 228 8.12 1.57 -11.20
CA ALA A 228 7.28 2.12 -12.26
C ALA A 228 5.81 2.30 -11.83
N CYS A 229 5.32 1.49 -10.89
CA CYS A 229 4.02 1.67 -10.26
C CYS A 229 3.93 2.90 -9.35
N VAL A 230 5.06 3.47 -8.93
CA VAL A 230 5.11 4.75 -8.24
C VAL A 230 5.15 5.89 -9.26
N TRP A 231 4.37 6.94 -9.00
CA TRP A 231 4.25 8.02 -9.98
C TRP A 231 5.57 8.74 -10.17
N ALA A 232 5.83 9.16 -11.41
CA ALA A 232 7.13 9.72 -11.80
C ALA A 232 7.53 10.97 -10.99
N ASP A 233 6.54 11.76 -10.53
CA ASP A 233 6.73 12.98 -9.73
C ASP A 233 6.97 12.71 -8.23
N GLN A 234 7.11 11.44 -7.82
CA GLN A 234 7.22 11.05 -6.41
C GLN A 234 8.57 10.37 -6.11
N PRO A 235 9.71 11.04 -6.39
CA PRO A 235 11.05 10.44 -6.24
C PRO A 235 11.33 9.99 -4.81
N ASP A 236 10.76 10.65 -3.80
CA ASP A 236 10.90 10.24 -2.41
C ASP A 236 10.24 8.89 -2.10
N ARG A 237 9.10 8.57 -2.73
CA ARG A 237 8.44 7.27 -2.56
C ARG A 237 9.28 6.17 -3.19
N ILE A 238 9.83 6.41 -4.38
CA ILE A 238 10.77 5.48 -5.05
C ILE A 238 12.03 5.27 -4.22
N ARG A 239 12.60 6.34 -3.66
CA ARG A 239 13.77 6.25 -2.77
C ARG A 239 13.48 5.37 -1.56
N LEU A 240 12.33 5.56 -0.89
CA LEU A 240 11.94 4.74 0.26
C LEU A 240 11.70 3.29 -0.12
N LEU A 241 11.03 3.04 -1.26
CA LEU A 241 10.81 1.70 -1.81
C LEU A 241 12.14 0.96 -2.03
N ARG A 242 13.08 1.56 -2.77
CA ARG A 242 14.44 1.02 -2.98
C ARG A 242 15.17 0.74 -1.68
N THR A 243 15.09 1.66 -0.72
CA THR A 243 15.80 1.54 0.56
C THR A 243 15.20 0.42 1.42
N ALA A 244 13.87 0.27 1.42
CA ALA A 244 13.18 -0.80 2.11
C ALA A 244 13.46 -2.17 1.46
N ALA A 245 13.43 -2.26 0.13
CA ALA A 245 13.79 -3.48 -0.61
C ALA A 245 15.23 -3.91 -0.28
N ALA A 246 16.18 -2.98 -0.29
CA ALA A 246 17.58 -3.26 0.07
C ALA A 246 17.74 -3.71 1.54
N ALA A 247 16.93 -3.18 2.46
CA ALA A 247 16.91 -3.64 3.85
C ALA A 247 16.31 -5.05 3.99
N GLN A 248 15.20 -5.31 3.28
CA GLN A 248 14.48 -6.58 3.28
C GLN A 248 15.34 -7.74 2.76
N ARG A 249 16.23 -7.52 1.78
CA ARG A 249 17.16 -8.56 1.27
C ARG A 249 18.02 -9.23 2.36
N LYS A 250 18.27 -8.56 3.49
CA LYS A 250 19.06 -9.11 4.60
C LYS A 250 18.26 -10.05 5.51
N ASP A 251 16.95 -9.92 5.49
CA ASP A 251 16.02 -10.64 6.35
C ASP A 251 14.68 -10.69 5.60
N PRO A 252 14.56 -11.54 4.56
CA PRO A 252 13.38 -11.57 3.70
C PRO A 252 12.17 -12.20 4.42
N PRO A 253 10.93 -11.73 4.15
CA PRO A 253 9.74 -12.45 4.56
C PRO A 253 9.53 -13.72 3.73
N GLU A 254 8.73 -14.65 4.24
CA GLU A 254 8.16 -15.71 3.42
C GLU A 254 6.96 -15.15 2.65
N LEU A 255 6.97 -15.25 1.32
CA LEU A 255 5.89 -14.78 0.46
C LEU A 255 5.08 -15.98 -0.04
N VAL A 256 3.76 -15.93 0.16
CA VAL A 256 2.79 -16.96 -0.20
C VAL A 256 1.85 -16.37 -1.25
N ALA A 257 1.79 -17.02 -2.42
CA ALA A 257 0.82 -16.68 -3.44
C ALA A 257 -0.55 -17.28 -3.09
N GLY A 258 -1.59 -16.46 -3.01
CA GLY A 258 -2.94 -16.93 -2.70
C GLY A 258 -3.98 -15.81 -2.59
N ASP A 259 -5.25 -16.21 -2.62
CA ASP A 259 -6.38 -15.31 -2.37
C ASP A 259 -6.40 -14.85 -0.90
N ALA A 260 -6.79 -13.60 -0.68
CA ALA A 260 -6.80 -12.97 0.65
C ALA A 260 -7.71 -13.69 1.66
N VAL A 261 -8.76 -14.37 1.19
CA VAL A 261 -9.71 -15.12 2.03
C VAL A 261 -9.33 -16.58 2.07
N THR A 262 -9.30 -17.26 0.92
CA THR A 262 -9.14 -18.73 0.89
C THR A 262 -7.71 -19.18 1.17
N GLY A 263 -6.72 -18.31 0.93
CA GLY A 263 -5.31 -18.57 1.26
C GLY A 263 -4.93 -18.23 2.70
N LEU A 264 -5.82 -17.57 3.46
CA LEU A 264 -5.49 -17.02 4.77
C LEU A 264 -5.05 -18.09 5.78
N ALA A 265 -5.74 -19.24 5.80
CA ALA A 265 -5.41 -20.33 6.72
C ALA A 265 -4.05 -20.96 6.42
N GLU A 266 -3.73 -21.18 5.14
CA GLU A 266 -2.42 -21.70 4.74
C GLU A 266 -1.29 -20.73 5.11
N ALA A 267 -1.46 -19.44 4.82
CA ALA A 267 -0.47 -18.43 5.16
C ALA A 267 -0.28 -18.30 6.69
N ALA A 268 -1.37 -18.35 7.46
CA ALA A 268 -1.30 -18.33 8.92
C ALA A 268 -0.56 -19.55 9.50
N ALA A 269 -0.67 -20.72 8.87
CA ALA A 269 0.05 -21.93 9.27
C ALA A 269 1.58 -21.84 9.04
N ARG A 270 2.05 -20.92 8.19
CA ARG A 270 3.50 -20.63 8.04
C ARG A 270 4.08 -19.89 9.24
N VAL A 271 3.24 -19.25 10.06
CA VAL A 271 3.67 -18.61 11.31
C VAL A 271 3.72 -19.65 12.43
N PRO A 272 4.88 -19.86 13.09
CA PRO A 272 5.03 -20.83 14.18
C PRO A 272 3.92 -20.70 15.24
N GLU A 273 3.37 -21.84 15.67
CA GLU A 273 2.20 -21.88 16.58
C GLU A 273 2.46 -21.23 17.94
N GLU A 274 3.72 -21.27 18.41
CA GLU A 274 4.11 -20.67 19.68
C GLU A 274 4.11 -19.13 19.66
N LEU A 275 4.08 -18.52 18.47
CA LEU A 275 4.02 -17.08 18.32
C LEU A 275 2.56 -16.63 18.27
N PRO A 276 2.16 -15.62 19.06
CA PRO A 276 0.90 -14.92 18.83
C PRO A 276 0.88 -14.33 17.41
N LEU A 277 -0.25 -14.50 16.71
CA LEU A 277 -0.38 -14.09 15.32
C LEU A 277 -0.96 -12.67 15.25
N VAL A 278 -0.25 -11.78 14.55
CA VAL A 278 -0.76 -10.46 14.17
C VAL A 278 -0.96 -10.45 12.67
N VAL A 279 -2.22 -10.56 12.25
CA VAL A 279 -2.61 -10.32 10.86
C VAL A 279 -2.76 -8.82 10.67
N PHE A 280 -2.25 -8.28 9.57
CA PHE A 280 -2.50 -6.89 9.24
C PHE A 280 -2.80 -6.66 7.76
N THR A 281 -3.63 -5.65 7.52
CA THR A 281 -4.07 -5.23 6.18
C THR A 281 -3.88 -3.73 6.00
N SER A 282 -3.55 -3.33 4.78
CA SER A 282 -3.31 -1.93 4.45
C SER A 282 -3.81 -1.58 3.06
N TRP A 283 -4.96 -0.90 2.99
CA TRP A 283 -5.66 -0.57 1.74
C TRP A 283 -6.06 -1.76 0.85
N LEU A 284 -5.95 -3.00 1.33
CA LEU A 284 -6.33 -4.19 0.59
C LEU A 284 -7.85 -4.28 0.48
N LEU A 285 -8.55 -4.15 1.61
CA LEU A 285 -9.97 -4.48 1.69
C LEU A 285 -10.83 -3.52 0.86
N ALA A 286 -10.35 -2.29 0.64
CA ALA A 286 -10.96 -1.35 -0.29
C ALA A 286 -11.09 -1.90 -1.73
N TYR A 287 -10.19 -2.80 -2.16
CA TYR A 287 -10.22 -3.44 -3.48
C TYR A 287 -11.09 -4.70 -3.53
N LEU A 288 -11.44 -5.27 -2.38
CA LEU A 288 -12.31 -6.46 -2.33
C LEU A 288 -13.78 -6.07 -2.48
N PRO A 289 -14.60 -6.90 -3.15
CA PRO A 289 -16.07 -6.81 -3.08
C PRO A 289 -16.59 -6.95 -1.64
N ALA A 290 -17.78 -6.42 -1.37
CA ALA A 290 -18.36 -6.39 -0.02
C ALA A 290 -18.52 -7.79 0.61
N GLU A 291 -18.88 -8.78 -0.21
CA GLU A 291 -19.01 -10.18 0.19
C GLU A 291 -17.65 -10.73 0.65
N LYS A 292 -16.59 -10.47 -0.11
CA LYS A 292 -15.22 -10.90 0.21
C LYS A 292 -14.66 -10.26 1.48
N ARG A 293 -15.04 -9.02 1.79
CA ARG A 293 -14.68 -8.37 3.07
C ARG A 293 -15.31 -9.10 4.26
N THR A 294 -16.57 -9.51 4.12
CA THR A 294 -17.28 -10.28 5.14
C THR A 294 -16.64 -11.66 5.31
N GLU A 295 -16.39 -12.37 4.22
CA GLU A 295 -15.72 -13.67 4.24
C GLU A 295 -14.31 -13.59 4.86
N PHE A 296 -13.56 -12.51 4.59
CA PHE A 296 -12.25 -12.28 5.20
C PHE A 296 -12.32 -12.19 6.73
N VAL A 297 -13.27 -11.39 7.26
CA VAL A 297 -13.47 -11.25 8.71
C VAL A 297 -13.93 -12.57 9.34
N ASP A 298 -14.75 -13.34 8.64
CA ASP A 298 -15.18 -14.67 9.09
C ASP A 298 -14.00 -15.66 9.11
N ALA A 299 -13.11 -15.60 8.12
CA ALA A 299 -11.89 -16.40 8.09
C ALA A 299 -10.93 -16.05 9.25
N LEU A 300 -10.78 -14.76 9.58
CA LEU A 300 -10.04 -14.31 10.76
C LEU A 300 -10.65 -14.86 12.06
N ARG A 301 -11.99 -14.83 12.18
CA ARG A 301 -12.70 -15.41 13.33
C ARG A 301 -12.45 -16.92 13.44
N GLY A 302 -12.44 -17.64 12.32
CA GLY A 302 -12.09 -19.05 12.25
C GLY A 302 -10.69 -19.33 12.82
N LEU A 303 -9.68 -18.59 12.35
CA LEU A 303 -8.31 -18.73 12.84
C LEU A 303 -8.16 -18.38 14.33
N ALA A 304 -8.88 -17.36 14.78
CA ALA A 304 -8.85 -16.94 16.19
C ALA A 304 -9.47 -17.96 17.14
N ALA A 305 -10.24 -18.94 16.64
CA ALA A 305 -10.74 -20.05 17.44
C ALA A 305 -9.64 -21.06 17.80
N ASP A 306 -8.60 -21.16 16.97
CA ASP A 306 -7.53 -22.16 17.10
C ASP A 306 -6.25 -21.59 17.72
N ARG A 307 -6.00 -20.27 17.60
CA ARG A 307 -4.80 -19.60 18.14
C ARG A 307 -5.02 -18.14 18.51
N PRO A 308 -4.23 -17.57 19.45
CA PRO A 308 -4.26 -16.14 19.74
C PRO A 308 -4.00 -15.29 18.50
N LEU A 309 -4.98 -14.45 18.14
CA LEU A 309 -4.96 -13.65 16.92
C LEU A 309 -5.39 -12.21 17.20
N TRP A 310 -4.64 -11.28 16.62
CA TRP A 310 -5.01 -9.88 16.49
C TRP A 310 -5.03 -9.51 15.02
N TRP A 311 -6.02 -8.72 14.63
CA TRP A 311 -6.08 -8.09 13.33
C TRP A 311 -5.84 -6.59 13.49
N VAL A 312 -4.80 -6.08 12.84
CA VAL A 312 -4.51 -4.65 12.71
C VAL A 312 -4.90 -4.19 11.32
N THR A 313 -5.80 -3.22 11.23
CA THR A 313 -6.31 -2.73 9.94
C THR A 313 -5.98 -1.25 9.75
N ALA A 314 -5.50 -0.87 8.57
CA ALA A 314 -5.42 0.51 8.11
C ALA A 314 -6.14 0.61 6.76
N GLU A 315 -7.44 0.88 6.81
CA GLU A 315 -8.38 0.77 5.68
C GLU A 315 -9.46 1.86 5.78
N PRO A 316 -10.15 2.24 4.69
CA PRO A 316 -11.44 2.93 4.78
C PRO A 316 -12.36 2.19 5.77
N TYR A 317 -12.98 2.93 6.71
CA TYR A 317 -13.72 2.35 7.83
C TYR A 317 -14.76 1.29 7.38
N GLU A 318 -15.53 1.63 6.34
CA GLU A 318 -16.60 0.83 5.76
C GLU A 318 -16.09 -0.45 5.08
N SER A 319 -14.81 -0.49 4.72
CA SER A 319 -14.20 -1.66 4.08
C SER A 319 -13.66 -2.68 5.08
N ALA A 320 -13.53 -2.30 6.36
CA ALA A 320 -12.83 -3.12 7.36
C ALA A 320 -13.45 -3.00 8.75
N LEU A 321 -13.12 -1.95 9.50
CA LEU A 321 -13.41 -1.84 10.91
C LEU A 321 -14.92 -1.82 11.21
N ALA A 322 -15.76 -1.39 10.26
CA ALA A 322 -17.22 -1.45 10.36
C ALA A 322 -17.77 -2.87 10.60
N HIS A 323 -17.07 -3.91 10.15
CA HIS A 323 -17.48 -5.31 10.33
C HIS A 323 -17.31 -5.83 11.77
N VAL A 324 -16.48 -5.16 12.57
CA VAL A 324 -16.16 -5.57 13.95
C VAL A 324 -16.40 -4.48 15.00
N LEU A 325 -16.59 -3.23 14.55
CA LEU A 325 -16.90 -2.06 15.36
C LEU A 325 -17.94 -1.19 14.60
N PRO A 326 -19.20 -1.65 14.46
CA PRO A 326 -20.23 -0.94 13.72
C PRO A 326 -20.70 0.34 14.43
N GLY A 327 -21.35 1.25 13.70
CA GLY A 327 -21.99 2.44 14.25
C GLY A 327 -21.02 3.60 14.54
N ARG A 328 -19.86 3.64 13.89
CA ARG A 328 -18.84 4.70 14.03
C ARG A 328 -18.83 5.60 12.79
N ASP A 329 -19.95 6.26 12.51
CA ASP A 329 -20.14 7.12 11.34
C ASP A 329 -19.10 8.25 11.24
N GLU A 330 -18.52 8.67 12.37
CA GLU A 330 -17.44 9.66 12.40
C GLU A 330 -16.12 9.18 11.78
N LEU A 331 -15.97 7.87 11.58
CA LEU A 331 -14.80 7.26 10.93
C LEU A 331 -15.01 7.04 9.42
N ALA A 332 -16.22 7.25 8.91
CA ALA A 332 -16.59 7.00 7.52
C ALA A 332 -15.65 7.70 6.54
N TYR A 333 -15.12 6.97 5.56
CA TYR A 333 -14.17 7.51 4.59
C TYR A 333 -14.78 8.65 3.77
N SER A 334 -16.09 8.59 3.48
CA SER A 334 -16.81 9.66 2.79
C SER A 334 -16.84 10.98 3.56
N ARG A 335 -16.58 10.97 4.87
CA ARG A 335 -16.53 12.15 5.73
C ARG A 335 -15.11 12.62 5.99
N THR A 336 -14.19 11.69 6.20
CA THR A 336 -12.83 11.98 6.65
C THR A 336 -11.82 12.05 5.51
N SER A 337 -12.11 11.36 4.39
CA SER A 337 -11.13 11.07 3.32
C SER A 337 -9.85 10.41 3.87
N GLN A 338 -9.97 9.68 4.98
CA GLN A 338 -8.87 9.05 5.70
C GLN A 338 -9.23 7.59 6.04
N ALA A 339 -8.24 6.70 6.09
CA ALA A 339 -8.47 5.38 6.65
C ALA A 339 -8.56 5.42 8.17
N ALA A 340 -9.30 4.47 8.72
CA ALA A 340 -9.25 4.14 10.13
C ALA A 340 -8.14 3.11 10.38
N LEU A 341 -7.21 3.46 11.26
CA LEU A 341 -6.36 2.51 11.95
C LEU A 341 -7.16 1.89 13.10
N GLY A 342 -7.24 0.56 13.14
CA GLY A 342 -7.93 -0.16 14.19
C GLY A 342 -7.28 -1.49 14.52
N VAL A 343 -7.69 -2.03 15.67
CA VAL A 343 -7.29 -3.35 16.16
C VAL A 343 -8.54 -4.13 16.52
N ALA A 344 -8.58 -5.41 16.17
CA ALA A 344 -9.58 -6.36 16.63
C ALA A 344 -8.94 -7.65 17.14
N THR A 345 -9.58 -8.30 18.10
CA THR A 345 -9.26 -9.65 18.54
C THR A 345 -10.54 -10.38 18.91
N TRP A 346 -10.50 -11.71 18.91
CA TRP A 346 -11.62 -12.57 19.25
C TRP A 346 -11.23 -13.45 20.44
N ASP A 347 -12.02 -13.40 21.51
CA ASP A 347 -11.86 -14.24 22.70
C ASP A 347 -13.20 -14.91 23.02
N GLY A 348 -13.22 -16.24 23.04
CA GLY A 348 -14.43 -17.02 23.29
C GLY A 348 -15.60 -16.69 22.35
N GLY A 349 -15.32 -16.32 21.10
CA GLY A 349 -16.32 -15.89 20.11
C GLY A 349 -16.80 -14.44 20.25
N THR A 350 -16.35 -13.71 21.27
CA THR A 350 -16.63 -12.28 21.44
C THR A 350 -15.54 -11.47 20.74
N VAL A 351 -15.95 -10.52 19.89
CA VAL A 351 -15.01 -9.58 19.27
C VAL A 351 -14.76 -8.38 20.19
N GLN A 352 -13.50 -8.04 20.37
CA GLN A 352 -13.07 -6.78 20.99
C GLN A 352 -12.34 -5.97 19.93
N ALA A 353 -12.87 -4.79 19.60
CA ALA A 353 -12.31 -3.92 18.58
C ALA A 353 -12.18 -2.48 19.07
N GLN A 354 -11.15 -1.78 18.58
CA GLN A 354 -10.87 -0.39 18.91
C GLN A 354 -10.36 0.36 17.67
N ALA A 355 -10.88 1.57 17.44
CA ALA A 355 -10.30 2.53 16.51
C ALA A 355 -9.21 3.33 17.21
N LEU A 356 -8.05 3.48 16.59
CA LEU A 356 -6.87 4.10 17.19
C LEU A 356 -6.48 5.42 16.53
N ALA A 357 -6.63 5.54 15.21
CA ALA A 357 -6.28 6.75 14.49
C ALA A 357 -7.08 6.88 13.19
N LEU A 358 -7.17 8.10 12.67
CA LEU A 358 -7.44 8.35 11.26
C LEU A 358 -6.13 8.69 10.54
N ALA A 359 -5.92 8.19 9.33
CA ALA A 359 -4.65 8.36 8.62
C ALA A 359 -4.81 8.61 7.11
N SER A 360 -3.88 9.40 6.59
CA SER A 360 -3.71 9.58 5.14
C SER A 360 -3.33 8.28 4.44
N SER A 361 -3.71 8.14 3.16
CA SER A 361 -3.47 6.96 2.32
C SER A 361 -2.01 6.55 2.15
N HIS A 362 -1.09 7.50 2.32
CA HIS A 362 0.35 7.28 2.19
C HIS A 362 1.12 7.43 3.51
N GLY A 363 0.45 7.41 4.67
CA GLY A 363 1.11 7.38 5.98
C GLY A 363 1.95 8.61 6.34
N GLN A 364 1.70 9.75 5.68
CA GLN A 364 2.41 11.01 5.96
C GLN A 364 1.82 11.74 7.16
N ARG A 365 0.53 11.50 7.45
CA ARG A 365 -0.23 12.11 8.54
C ARG A 365 -1.15 11.09 9.19
N MET A 366 -1.30 11.19 10.51
CA MET A 366 -2.38 10.55 11.26
C MET A 366 -2.86 11.44 12.41
N THR A 367 -4.10 11.23 12.81
CA THR A 367 -4.72 11.83 14.00
C THR A 367 -5.06 10.70 14.95
N TRP A 368 -4.39 10.64 16.10
CA TRP A 368 -4.62 9.62 17.13
C TRP A 368 -5.90 9.93 17.91
N LEU A 369 -6.76 8.93 18.07
CA LEU A 369 -8.08 9.08 18.68
C LEU A 369 -8.03 8.88 20.19
N ALA A 370 -8.99 9.47 20.89
CA ALA A 370 -9.24 9.14 22.29
C ALA A 370 -9.70 7.68 22.41
N GLY A 371 -9.14 6.98 23.41
CA GLY A 371 -9.25 5.53 23.58
C GLY A 371 -10.57 5.06 24.18
#